data_AF-A0A2N3G651-F1
#
_entry.id   AF-A0A2N3G651-F1
#
_cell.length_a   1.000
_cell.length_b   1.000
_cell.length_c   1.000
_cell.angle_alpha   90.00
_cell.angle_beta   90.00
_cell.angle_gamma   90.00
#
_symmetry.space_group_name_H-M   'P 1'
#
loop_
_entity.id
_entity.type
_entity.pdbx_description
1 polymer ?
#
loop_
_entity_poly.entity_id
_entity_poly.type
_entity_poly.pdbx_seq_one_letter_code
_entity_poly.pdbx_strand_id
1 'polypeptide(L)'
;MSKTVINVLLLAISIGLAVGGQLTMKAGMNSVTHDGKAPLEFKDFGHPATLIKRVAKEGPWAILGIVLYAVSALFWLVVLSRVALSVAYPIVAVGYVMVVIYSKFVFNENVKAIAWVGLVFIVIGVAITSQGLKSSSAKTEKSLKPAARVIK
;
A
#
# COMPACT_ATOMS: atom_id res chain seq x y z
N MET A 1 15.29 -8.89 19.46
CA MET A 1 14.02 -8.24 19.05
C MET A 1 12.94 -9.31 18.91
N SER A 2 11.72 -9.10 19.38
CA SER A 2 10.68 -10.14 19.32
C SER A 2 10.18 -10.38 17.89
N LYS A 3 9.73 -11.60 17.56
CA LYS A 3 9.21 -11.97 16.22
C LYS A 3 8.08 -11.04 15.76
N THR A 4 7.24 -10.60 16.69
CA THR A 4 6.17 -9.62 16.44
C THR A 4 6.73 -8.27 15.99
N VAL A 5 7.74 -7.75 16.68
CA VAL A 5 8.35 -6.46 16.32
C VAL A 5 9.00 -6.53 14.93
N ILE A 6 9.67 -7.65 14.61
CA ILE A 6 10.23 -7.86 13.26
C ILE A 6 9.14 -7.81 12.19
N ASN A 7 8.02 -8.51 12.39
CA ASN A 7 6.92 -8.52 11.42
C ASN A 7 6.28 -7.14 11.24
N VAL A 8 6.11 -6.38 12.34
CA VAL A 8 5.58 -5.01 12.29
C VAL A 8 6.54 -4.09 11.53
N LEU A 9 7.85 -4.19 11.77
CA LEU A 9 8.84 -3.40 11.04
C LEU A 9 8.87 -3.74 9.55
N LEU A 10 8.86 -5.03 9.19
CA LEU A 10 8.81 -5.46 7.79
C LEU A 10 7.57 -4.92 7.08
N LEU A 11 6.43 -4.95 7.77
CA LEU A 11 5.17 -4.44 7.25
C LEU A 11 5.19 -2.91 7.10
N ALA A 12 5.73 -2.18 8.08
CA ALA A 12 5.88 -0.73 8.01
C ALA A 12 6.83 -0.31 6.87
N ILE A 13 7.94 -1.02 6.69
CA ILE A 13 8.90 -0.79 5.59
C ILE A 13 8.22 -1.07 4.25
N SER A 14 7.53 -2.19 4.10
CA SER A 14 6.80 -2.54 2.88
C SER A 14 5.80 -1.45 2.51
N ILE A 15 4.94 -1.03 3.44
CA ILE A 15 3.92 0.00 3.17
C ILE A 15 4.57 1.35 2.90
N GLY A 16 5.61 1.74 3.65
CA GLY A 16 6.34 2.98 3.41
C GLY A 16 6.96 3.04 2.01
N LEU A 17 7.59 1.95 1.57
CA LEU A 17 8.12 1.81 0.21
C LEU A 17 7.01 1.79 -0.85
N ALA A 18 5.84 1.20 -0.56
CA ALA A 18 4.70 1.17 -1.48
C ALA A 18 4.15 2.59 -1.69
N VAL A 19 3.88 3.31 -0.59
CA VAL A 19 3.38 4.68 -0.62
C VAL A 19 4.39 5.60 -1.29
N GLY A 20 5.66 5.55 -0.87
CA GLY A 20 6.73 6.33 -1.50
C GLY A 20 6.89 6.02 -2.98
N GLY A 21 6.82 4.74 -3.37
CA GLY A 21 6.85 4.30 -4.76
C GLY A 21 5.69 4.88 -5.58
N GLN A 22 4.46 4.79 -5.08
CA GLN A 22 3.26 5.34 -5.74
C GLN A 22 3.31 6.86 -5.89
N LEU A 23 3.75 7.58 -4.85
CA LEU A 23 3.89 9.04 -4.92
C LEU A 23 4.98 9.43 -5.92
N THR A 24 6.12 8.73 -5.93
CA THR A 24 7.21 8.97 -6.89
C THR A 24 6.77 8.66 -8.32
N MET A 25 6.01 7.57 -8.52
CA MET A 25 5.38 7.25 -9.82
C MET A 25 4.49 8.39 -10.29
N LYS A 26 3.61 8.87 -9.42
CA LYS A 26 2.71 9.99 -9.72
C LYS A 26 3.49 11.25 -10.09
N ALA A 27 4.54 11.58 -9.35
CA ALA A 27 5.42 12.72 -9.66
C ALA A 27 6.04 12.61 -11.06
N GLY A 28 6.60 11.44 -11.41
CA GLY A 28 7.18 11.22 -12.74
C GLY A 28 6.13 11.21 -13.86
N MET A 29 4.94 10.68 -13.59
CA MET A 29 3.85 10.68 -14.57
C MET A 29 3.26 12.07 -14.79
N ASN A 30 3.28 12.96 -13.78
CA ASN A 30 2.93 14.36 -13.98
C ASN A 30 3.92 15.03 -14.96
N SER A 31 5.22 14.75 -14.89
CA SER A 31 6.19 15.23 -15.89
C SER A 31 5.88 14.71 -17.30
N VAL A 32 5.64 13.40 -17.45
CA VAL A 32 5.32 12.77 -18.74
C VAL A 32 4.03 13.36 -19.34
N THR A 33 2.99 13.52 -18.52
CA THR A 33 1.67 13.98 -18.97
C THR A 33 1.50 15.50 -18.95
N HIS A 34 2.58 16.26 -18.69
CA HIS A 34 2.56 17.72 -18.61
C HIS A 34 1.52 18.22 -17.60
N ASP A 35 1.59 17.71 -16.37
CA ASP A 35 0.65 17.95 -15.27
C ASP A 35 -0.80 17.60 -15.63
N GLY A 36 -0.99 16.50 -16.35
CA GLY A 36 -2.30 16.00 -16.76
C GLY A 36 -2.91 16.70 -17.99
N LYS A 37 -2.19 17.61 -18.66
CA LYS A 37 -2.64 18.26 -19.90
C LYS A 37 -2.58 17.34 -21.12
N ALA A 38 -1.73 16.31 -21.08
CA ALA A 38 -1.57 15.31 -22.12
C ALA A 38 -1.61 13.90 -21.48
N PRO A 39 -2.78 13.46 -20.97
CA PRO A 39 -2.92 12.14 -20.36
C PRO A 39 -2.69 11.04 -21.41
N LEU A 40 -2.24 9.87 -20.94
CA LEU A 40 -2.12 8.70 -21.81
C LEU A 40 -3.52 8.22 -22.21
N GLU A 41 -3.69 7.94 -23.50
CA GLU A 41 -4.92 7.41 -24.07
C GLU A 41 -4.71 5.98 -24.58
N PHE A 42 -5.82 5.26 -24.81
CA PHE A 42 -5.78 3.90 -25.36
C PHE A 42 -4.98 3.78 -26.67
N LYS A 43 -4.98 4.83 -27.51
CA LYS A 43 -4.23 4.89 -28.77
C LYS A 43 -2.71 4.81 -28.57
N ASP A 44 -2.20 5.29 -27.45
CA ASP A 44 -0.76 5.31 -27.18
C ASP A 44 -0.22 3.89 -26.92
N PHE A 45 -1.08 2.99 -26.41
CA PHE A 45 -0.74 1.57 -26.22
C PHE A 45 -0.55 0.81 -27.54
N GLY A 46 -1.02 1.35 -28.67
CA GLY A 46 -0.71 0.83 -30.00
C GLY A 46 0.77 0.99 -30.38
N HIS A 47 1.52 1.86 -29.69
CA HIS A 47 2.93 2.12 -29.94
C HIS A 47 3.77 1.99 -28.65
N PRO A 48 3.87 0.79 -28.06
CA PRO A 48 4.46 0.60 -26.73
C PRO A 48 5.92 1.04 -26.65
N ALA A 49 6.70 0.87 -27.73
CA ALA A 49 8.09 1.32 -27.78
C ALA A 49 8.23 2.85 -27.63
N THR A 50 7.28 3.62 -28.17
CA THR A 50 7.29 5.09 -28.04
C THR A 50 6.90 5.52 -26.64
N LEU A 51 5.92 4.83 -26.02
CA LEU A 51 5.53 5.04 -24.62
C LEU A 51 6.70 4.78 -23.67
N ILE A 52 7.38 3.66 -23.81
CA ILE A 52 8.54 3.32 -22.97
C ILE A 52 9.63 4.39 -23.10
N LYS A 53 9.95 4.81 -24.34
CA LYS A 53 10.93 5.88 -24.56
C LYS A 53 10.50 7.20 -23.93
N ARG A 54 9.23 7.56 -24.03
CA ARG A 54 8.67 8.79 -23.42
C ARG A 54 8.80 8.74 -21.90
N VAL A 55 8.33 7.66 -21.26
CA VAL A 55 8.44 7.49 -19.80
C VAL A 55 9.90 7.48 -19.35
N ALA A 56 10.79 6.82 -20.09
CA ALA A 56 12.21 6.79 -19.76
C ALA A 56 12.90 8.15 -19.86
N LYS A 57 12.49 8.99 -20.82
CA LYS A 57 13.09 10.31 -21.04
C LYS A 57 12.50 11.39 -20.12
N GLU A 58 11.18 11.42 -20.00
CA GLU A 58 10.44 12.50 -19.32
C GLU A 58 10.05 12.15 -17.89
N GLY A 59 10.04 10.86 -17.54
CA GLY A 59 9.61 10.37 -16.24
C GLY A 59 10.64 9.48 -15.51
N PRO A 60 11.91 9.91 -15.33
CA PRO A 60 12.89 9.11 -14.57
C PRO A 60 12.42 8.81 -13.14
N TRP A 61 11.68 9.73 -12.52
CA TRP A 61 11.01 9.52 -11.23
C TRP A 61 9.94 8.42 -11.28
N ALA A 62 9.27 8.25 -12.42
CA ALA A 62 8.29 7.18 -12.58
C ALA A 62 8.98 5.81 -12.53
N ILE A 63 10.15 5.69 -13.16
CA ILE A 63 10.97 4.47 -13.11
C ILE A 63 11.47 4.21 -11.69
N LEU A 64 11.96 5.23 -10.98
CA LEU A 64 12.35 5.08 -9.58
C LEU A 64 11.17 4.61 -8.72
N GLY A 65 9.99 5.18 -8.93
CA GLY A 65 8.77 4.75 -8.26
C GLY A 65 8.44 3.27 -8.52
N ILE A 66 8.57 2.81 -9.77
CA ILE A 66 8.42 1.39 -10.14
C ILE A 66 9.40 0.51 -9.39
N VAL A 67 10.67 0.89 -9.31
CA VAL A 67 11.68 0.14 -8.58
C VAL A 67 11.35 0.08 -7.08
N LEU A 68 10.99 1.21 -6.46
CA LEU A 68 10.60 1.27 -5.05
C LEU A 68 9.38 0.38 -4.75
N TYR A 69 8.39 0.40 -5.63
CA TYR A 69 7.19 -0.43 -5.50
C TYR A 69 7.49 -1.91 -5.70
N ALA A 70 8.36 -2.26 -6.64
CA ALA A 70 8.82 -3.64 -6.84
C ALA A 70 9.58 -4.17 -5.61
N VAL A 71 10.48 -3.35 -5.03
CA VAL A 71 11.16 -3.69 -3.78
C VAL A 71 10.16 -3.83 -2.63
N SER A 72 9.18 -2.93 -2.52
CA SER A 72 8.09 -3.04 -1.54
C SER A 72 7.36 -4.39 -1.65
N ALA A 73 7.08 -4.86 -2.86
CA ALA A 73 6.44 -6.14 -3.10
C ALA A 73 7.27 -7.32 -2.56
N LEU A 74 8.61 -7.26 -2.61
CA LEU A 74 9.46 -8.29 -2.01
C LEU A 74 9.28 -8.35 -0.49
N PHE A 75 9.26 -7.20 0.19
CA PHE A 75 8.96 -7.15 1.62
C PHE A 75 7.55 -7.66 1.91
N TRP A 76 6.58 -7.32 1.04
CA TRP A 76 5.21 -7.78 1.17
C TRP A 76 5.10 -9.30 1.11
N LEU A 77 5.81 -9.98 0.20
CA LEU A 77 5.86 -11.45 0.13
C LEU A 77 6.36 -12.05 1.45
N VAL A 78 7.39 -11.46 2.07
CA VAL A 78 7.89 -11.91 3.37
C VAL A 78 6.83 -11.69 4.47
N VAL A 79 6.13 -10.55 4.46
CA VAL A 79 5.05 -10.28 5.42
C VAL A 79 3.94 -11.30 5.28
N LEU A 80 3.49 -11.59 4.04
CA LEU A 80 2.43 -12.57 3.78
C LEU A 80 2.81 -13.99 4.20
N SER A 81 4.11 -14.34 4.15
CA SER A 81 4.57 -15.63 4.65
C SER A 81 4.51 -15.79 6.17
N ARG A 82 4.31 -14.69 6.93
CA ARG A 82 4.40 -14.66 8.40
C ARG A 82 3.17 -14.10 9.10
N VAL A 83 2.36 -13.32 8.41
CA VAL A 83 1.23 -12.57 8.95
C VAL A 83 0.01 -12.86 8.09
N ALA A 84 -1.11 -13.23 8.73
CA ALA A 84 -2.37 -13.41 8.03
C ALA A 84 -2.80 -12.10 7.34
N LEU A 85 -3.29 -12.19 6.10
CA LEU A 85 -3.73 -11.01 5.33
C LEU A 85 -4.73 -10.17 6.14
N SER A 86 -5.68 -10.81 6.81
CA SER A 86 -6.67 -10.11 7.63
C SER A 86 -6.05 -9.18 8.68
N VAL A 87 -4.90 -9.54 9.25
CA VAL A 87 -4.17 -8.70 10.22
C VAL A 87 -3.36 -7.60 9.53
N ALA A 88 -2.86 -7.84 8.32
CA ALA A 88 -2.04 -6.89 7.57
C ALA A 88 -2.87 -5.76 6.93
N TYR A 89 -4.06 -6.08 6.39
CA TYR A 89 -4.92 -5.13 5.65
C TYR A 89 -5.33 -3.88 6.44
N PRO A 90 -5.63 -3.94 7.76
CA PRO A 90 -5.86 -2.75 8.57
C PRO A 90 -4.72 -1.73 8.50
N ILE A 91 -3.48 -2.17 8.42
CA ILE A 91 -2.32 -1.27 8.33
C ILE A 91 -2.14 -0.78 6.89
N VAL A 92 -2.46 -1.59 5.87
CA VAL A 92 -2.48 -1.15 4.47
C VAL A 92 -3.46 0.01 4.26
N ALA A 93 -4.61 -0.01 4.94
CA ALA A 93 -5.56 1.10 4.90
C ALA A 93 -4.98 2.43 5.43
N VAL A 94 -4.04 2.38 6.39
CA VAL A 94 -3.29 3.58 6.81
C VAL A 94 -2.43 4.10 5.66
N GLY A 95 -1.85 3.22 4.85
CA GLY A 95 -1.14 3.59 3.62
C GLY A 95 -2.02 4.36 2.64
N TYR A 96 -3.28 3.93 2.46
CA TYR A 96 -4.24 4.67 1.64
C TYR A 96 -4.53 6.07 2.18
N VAL A 97 -4.72 6.21 3.50
CA VAL A 97 -4.87 7.52 4.16
C VAL A 97 -3.67 8.42 3.89
N MET A 98 -2.45 7.87 4.01
CA MET A 98 -1.22 8.61 3.70
C MET A 98 -1.21 9.06 2.23
N VAL A 99 -1.52 8.18 1.27
CA VAL A 99 -1.57 8.54 -0.14
C VAL A 99 -2.53 9.71 -0.39
N VAL A 100 -3.74 9.68 0.15
CA VAL A 100 -4.74 10.77 -0.03
C VAL A 100 -4.24 12.09 0.56
N ILE A 101 -3.65 12.06 1.76
CA ILE A 101 -3.07 13.24 2.42
C ILE A 101 -1.93 13.80 1.58
N TYR A 102 -0.96 12.97 1.21
CA TYR A 102 0.18 13.40 0.38
C TYR A 102 -0.28 13.89 -0.99
N SER A 103 -1.28 13.27 -1.61
CA SER A 103 -1.90 13.75 -2.85
C SER A 103 -2.41 15.18 -2.74
N LYS A 104 -3.08 15.51 -1.64
CA LYS A 104 -3.57 16.87 -1.40
C LYS A 104 -2.44 17.87 -1.22
N PHE A 105 -1.43 17.55 -0.41
CA PHE A 105 -0.41 18.52 0.01
C PHE A 105 0.81 18.62 -0.93
N VAL A 106 1.21 17.52 -1.57
CA VAL A 106 2.38 17.48 -2.47
C VAL A 106 1.99 17.77 -3.90
N PHE A 107 0.91 17.15 -4.39
CA PHE A 107 0.46 17.33 -5.77
C PHE A 107 -0.62 18.41 -5.93
N ASN A 108 -1.02 19.07 -4.83
CA ASN A 108 -2.08 20.08 -4.82
C ASN A 108 -3.40 19.59 -5.44
N GLU A 109 -3.68 18.28 -5.36
CA GLU A 109 -4.89 17.70 -5.94
C GLU A 109 -6.15 18.24 -5.25
N ASN A 110 -7.21 18.46 -6.03
CA ASN A 110 -8.49 18.92 -5.49
C ASN A 110 -9.27 17.75 -4.87
N VAL A 111 -8.97 17.45 -3.60
CA VAL A 111 -9.72 16.45 -2.81
C VAL A 111 -10.99 17.10 -2.26
N LYS A 112 -12.15 16.70 -2.80
CA LYS A 112 -13.47 17.18 -2.37
C LYS A 112 -13.76 16.82 -0.91
N ALA A 113 -14.56 17.64 -0.23
CA ALA A 113 -14.99 17.40 1.17
C ALA A 113 -15.60 16.00 1.39
N ILE A 114 -16.38 15.50 0.42
CA ILE A 114 -16.99 14.17 0.49
C ILE A 114 -15.95 13.03 0.56
N ALA A 115 -14.78 13.19 -0.06
CA ALA A 115 -13.72 12.19 -0.02
C ALA A 115 -13.09 12.12 1.39
N TRP A 116 -12.99 13.26 2.09
CA TRP A 116 -12.54 13.30 3.49
C TRP A 116 -13.53 12.61 4.43
N VAL A 117 -14.84 12.81 4.20
CA VAL A 117 -15.87 12.08 4.94
C VAL A 117 -15.70 10.58 4.71
N GLY A 118 -15.60 10.13 3.45
CA GLY A 118 -15.35 8.72 3.12
C GLY A 118 -14.07 8.17 3.78
N LEU A 119 -13.01 8.96 3.86
CA LEU A 119 -11.75 8.58 4.51
C LEU A 119 -11.94 8.31 6.01
N VAL A 120 -12.71 9.16 6.70
CA VAL A 120 -13.08 8.93 8.11
C VAL A 120 -13.86 7.62 8.27
N PHE A 121 -14.83 7.35 7.38
CA PHE A 121 -15.56 6.08 7.38
C PHE A 121 -14.65 4.87 7.17
N ILE A 122 -13.67 4.95 6.27
CA ILE A 122 -12.68 3.89 6.05
C ILE A 122 -11.87 3.64 7.33
N VAL A 123 -11.38 4.70 7.98
CA VAL A 123 -10.61 4.57 9.24
C VAL A 123 -11.45 3.93 10.34
N ILE A 124 -12.71 4.32 10.49
CA ILE A 124 -13.64 3.73 11.45
C ILE A 124 -13.89 2.24 11.13
N GLY A 125 -14.17 1.91 9.87
CA GLY A 125 -14.39 0.52 9.44
C GLY A 125 -13.18 -0.37 9.69
N VAL A 126 -11.97 0.15 9.45
CA VAL A 126 -10.71 -0.53 9.76
C VAL A 126 -10.53 -0.75 11.26
N ALA A 127 -10.85 0.24 12.08
CA ALA A 127 -10.77 0.12 13.54
C ALA A 127 -11.75 -0.94 14.09
N ILE A 128 -12.95 -1.04 13.53
CA ILE A 128 -13.95 -2.04 13.90
C ILE A 128 -13.48 -3.44 13.49
N THR A 129 -13.07 -3.62 12.24
CA THR A 129 -12.61 -4.92 11.72
C THR A 129 -11.38 -5.44 12.45
N SER A 130 -10.44 -4.56 12.83
CA SER A 130 -9.25 -4.93 13.62
C SER A 130 -9.61 -5.55 14.97
N GLN A 131 -10.68 -5.10 15.63
CA GLN A 131 -11.16 -5.66 16.90
C GLN A 131 -11.73 -7.08 16.72
N GLY A 132 -12.54 -7.29 15.67
CA GLY A 132 -13.09 -8.62 15.36
C GLY A 132 -11.99 -9.65 15.09
N LEU A 133 -10.93 -9.26 14.39
CA LEU A 133 -9.83 -10.14 14.02
C LEU A 133 -8.93 -10.55 15.19
N LYS A 134 -8.70 -9.68 16.18
CA LYS A 134 -7.96 -10.04 17.41
C LYS A 134 -8.64 -11.17 18.19
N SER A 135 -9.98 -11.22 18.16
CA SER A 135 -10.76 -12.22 18.91
C SER A 135 -10.66 -13.64 18.33
N SER A 136 -10.48 -13.77 17.00
CA SER A 136 -10.46 -15.05 16.32
C SER A 136 -9.14 -15.80 16.53
N SER A 137 -7.99 -15.11 16.50
CA SER A 137 -6.69 -15.76 16.67
C SER A 137 -6.45 -16.25 18.10
N ALA A 138 -6.94 -15.53 19.11
CA ALA A 138 -6.80 -15.92 20.52
C ALA A 138 -7.63 -17.17 20.88
N LYS A 139 -8.79 -17.35 20.24
CA LYS A 139 -9.70 -18.48 20.50
C LYS A 139 -9.18 -19.79 19.89
N THR A 140 -8.60 -19.74 18.68
CA THR A 140 -8.00 -20.91 18.01
C THR A 140 -6.78 -21.44 18.75
N GLU A 141 -5.88 -20.57 19.23
CA GLU A 141 -4.69 -20.99 20.00
C GLU A 141 -5.07 -21.65 21.34
N LYS A 142 -6.09 -21.12 22.02
CA LYS A 142 -6.57 -21.65 23.30
C LYS A 142 -7.36 -22.96 23.14
N SER A 143 -7.89 -23.27 21.96
CA SER A 143 -8.59 -24.53 21.67
C SER A 143 -7.63 -25.68 21.31
N LEU A 144 -6.45 -25.39 20.76
CA LEU A 144 -5.46 -26.40 20.38
C LEU A 144 -4.57 -26.85 21.55
N LYS A 145 -4.27 -25.93 22.48
CA LYS A 145 -3.49 -26.23 23.69
C LYS A 145 -4.11 -27.28 24.65
N PRO A 146 -5.43 -27.33 24.92
CA PRO A 146 -6.00 -28.32 25.82
C PRO A 146 -5.88 -29.74 25.26
N ALA A 147 -6.04 -29.96 23.95
CA ALA A 147 -5.87 -31.29 23.36
C ALA A 147 -4.42 -31.80 23.44
N ALA A 148 -3.43 -30.92 23.23
CA ALA A 148 -2.01 -31.26 23.35
C ALA A 148 -1.53 -31.49 24.80
N ARG A 149 -2.32 -31.09 25.81
CA ARG A 149 -2.02 -31.31 27.23
C ARG A 149 -2.52 -32.65 27.76
N VAL A 150 -3.45 -33.30 27.06
CA VAL A 150 -4.01 -34.62 27.45
C VAL A 150 -3.13 -35.79 26.94
N ILE A 151 -2.23 -35.52 26.00
CA ILE A 151 -1.32 -36.53 25.40
C ILE A 151 0.12 -36.38 25.94
N LYS A 152 0.29 -35.77 27.12
CA LYS A 152 1.58 -35.72 27.83
C LYS A 152 1.44 -36.24 29.24
#